data_AF-A0A382EH43-F1
#
_entry.id   AF-A0A382EH43-F1
#
_cell.length_a   1.000
_cell.length_b   1.000
_cell.length_c   1.000
_cell.angle_alpha   90.00
_cell.angle_beta   90.00
_cell.angle_gamma   90.00
#
_symmetry.space_group_name_H-M   'P 1'
#
loop_
_entity.id
_entity.type
_entity.pdbx_description
1 polymer ?
#
loop_
_entity_poly.entity_id
_entity_poly.type
_entity_poly.pdbx_seq_one_letter_code
_entity_poly.pdbx_strand_id
1 'polypeptide(L)'
;MKYIRILLILFLGGCASQLDYFGNQVDLREDIISLDKMREDSSEKDKYYLTFIEISGASDKRLSKKKKTLNNYLKLIMSYYGYTENQILEQSNKGGIIQPKYYVTVQFY
;
A
#
# COMPACT_ATOMS: atom_id res chain seq x y z
N MET A 1 13.14 -28.35 38.31
CA MET A 1 13.61 -27.91 36.98
C MET A 1 12.89 -28.69 35.87
N LYS A 2 11.68 -28.30 35.48
CA LYS A 2 10.97 -28.96 34.34
C LYS A 2 10.12 -28.03 33.48
N TYR A 3 9.83 -26.80 33.93
CA TYR A 3 9.01 -25.84 33.19
C TYR A 3 9.82 -24.84 32.34
N ILE A 4 11.14 -24.79 32.50
CA ILE A 4 12.03 -23.84 31.81
C ILE A 4 12.22 -24.15 30.32
N ARG A 5 11.89 -25.37 29.85
CA ARG A 5 12.06 -25.76 28.45
C ARG A 5 10.89 -25.40 27.53
N ILE A 6 9.74 -24.97 28.07
CA ILE A 6 8.54 -24.69 27.25
C ILE A 6 8.48 -23.21 26.80
N LEU A 7 9.26 -22.32 27.42
CA LEU A 7 9.18 -20.87 27.13
C LEU A 7 9.93 -20.43 25.85
N LEU A 8 10.74 -21.30 25.24
CA LEU A 8 11.62 -20.95 24.12
C LEU A 8 10.98 -21.16 22.72
N ILE A 9 9.75 -21.68 22.65
CA ILE A 9 9.08 -22.00 21.38
C ILE A 9 8.27 -20.81 20.82
N LEU A 10 8.05 -19.75 21.60
CA LEU A 10 7.21 -18.61 21.19
C LEU A 10 7.93 -17.53 20.35
N PHE A 11 9.22 -17.68 20.06
CA PHE A 11 10.00 -16.69 19.29
C PHE A 11 10.31 -17.09 17.83
N LEU A 12 9.73 -18.18 17.33
CA LEU A 12 9.75 -18.53 15.90
C LEU A 12 8.56 -17.89 15.13
N GLY A 13 8.10 -16.72 15.60
CA GLY A 13 7.12 -15.92 14.87
C GLY A 13 7.77 -15.44 13.56
N GLY A 14 7.49 -16.15 12.46
CA GLY A 14 7.90 -15.73 11.13
C GLY A 14 7.52 -14.27 10.90
N CYS A 15 8.34 -13.54 10.14
CA CYS A 15 8.01 -12.21 9.67
C CYS A 15 6.58 -12.23 9.13
N ALA A 16 5.63 -11.60 9.83
CA ALA A 16 4.26 -11.54 9.36
C ALA A 16 4.28 -10.94 7.95
N SER A 17 3.66 -11.63 6.99
CA SER A 17 3.54 -11.13 5.63
C SER A 17 2.88 -9.76 5.67
N GLN A 18 3.42 -8.79 4.95
CA GLN A 18 2.80 -7.49 4.86
C GLN A 18 1.44 -7.62 4.18
N LEU A 19 0.41 -7.05 4.81
CA LEU A 19 -0.93 -6.98 4.25
C LEU A 19 -1.18 -5.60 3.63
N ASP A 20 -1.94 -5.57 2.54
CA ASP A 20 -2.49 -4.32 2.00
C ASP A 20 -3.75 -3.89 2.75
N TYR A 21 -4.29 -2.73 2.36
CA TYR A 21 -5.54 -2.17 2.85
C TYR A 21 -6.74 -3.13 2.75
N PHE A 22 -6.74 -4.04 1.78
CA PHE A 22 -7.80 -5.02 1.56
C PHE A 22 -7.55 -6.36 2.27
N GLY A 23 -6.45 -6.49 3.02
CA GLY A 23 -6.09 -7.70 3.76
C GLY A 23 -5.37 -8.76 2.91
N ASN A 24 -4.95 -8.44 1.68
CA ASN A 24 -4.19 -9.35 0.83
C ASN A 24 -2.72 -9.37 1.24
N GLN A 25 -2.06 -10.53 1.13
CA GLN A 25 -0.61 -10.61 1.27
C GLN A 25 0.07 -9.93 0.08
N VAL A 26 1.09 -9.11 0.35
CA VAL A 26 1.85 -8.37 -0.66
C VAL A 26 3.34 -8.65 -0.55
N ASP A 27 3.99 -8.87 -1.69
CA ASP A 27 5.45 -8.84 -1.79
C ASP A 27 5.89 -7.52 -2.43
N LEU A 28 6.33 -6.58 -1.58
CA LEU A 28 6.82 -5.28 -2.01
C LEU A 28 8.05 -5.36 -2.94
N ARG A 29 8.81 -6.46 -2.96
CA ARG A 29 9.93 -6.63 -3.90
C ARG A 29 9.41 -6.77 -5.33
N GLU A 30 8.24 -7.36 -5.49
CA GLU A 30 7.60 -7.56 -6.78
C GLU A 30 6.72 -6.38 -7.17
N ASP A 31 5.90 -5.90 -6.23
CA ASP A 31 4.83 -4.93 -6.44
C ASP A 31 5.26 -3.47 -6.29
N ILE A 32 6.43 -3.22 -5.68
CA ILE A 32 7.08 -1.92 -5.43
C ILE A 32 6.33 -1.03 -4.42
N ILE A 33 5.00 -0.98 -4.51
CA ILE A 33 4.12 -0.26 -3.60
C ILE A 33 2.97 -1.14 -3.09
N SER A 34 2.49 -0.85 -1.90
CA SER A 34 1.29 -1.47 -1.31
C SER A 34 0.39 -0.40 -0.72
N LEU A 35 -0.92 -0.47 -0.97
CA LEU A 35 -1.87 0.47 -0.37
C LEU A 35 -1.94 0.21 1.14
N ASP A 36 -1.58 1.22 1.93
CA ASP A 36 -1.53 1.18 3.40
C ASP A 36 -2.77 1.84 4.00
N LYS A 37 -3.15 3.01 3.46
CA LYS A 37 -4.32 3.76 3.95
C LYS A 37 -5.07 4.39 2.79
N MET A 38 -6.39 4.45 2.94
CA MET A 38 -7.32 5.17 2.08
C MET A 38 -8.22 6.03 2.96
N ARG A 39 -8.33 7.31 2.64
CA ARG A 39 -9.13 8.28 3.40
C ARG A 39 -9.90 9.17 2.43
N GLU A 40 -11.21 9.24 2.59
CA GLU A 40 -12.05 10.18 1.84
C GLU A 40 -11.80 11.62 2.31
N ASP A 41 -11.86 12.57 1.39
CA ASP A 41 -11.90 13.99 1.70
C ASP A 41 -13.26 14.35 2.31
N SER A 42 -13.26 15.04 3.44
CA SER A 42 -14.51 15.39 4.14
C SER A 42 -15.31 16.52 3.46
N SER A 43 -14.70 17.24 2.53
CA SER A 43 -15.25 18.42 1.85
C SER A 43 -15.55 18.19 0.37
N GLU A 44 -14.86 17.25 -0.27
CA GLU A 44 -15.02 16.93 -1.69
C GLU A 44 -15.40 15.46 -1.84
N LYS A 45 -16.63 15.21 -2.32
CA LYS A 45 -17.16 13.86 -2.50
C LYS A 45 -16.31 13.07 -3.50
N ASP A 46 -16.12 11.77 -3.23
CA ASP A 46 -15.44 10.83 -4.12
C ASP A 46 -13.94 11.15 -4.34
N LYS A 47 -13.39 12.09 -3.56
CA LYS A 47 -11.96 12.40 -3.52
C LYS A 47 -11.31 11.64 -2.38
N TYR A 48 -10.17 11.02 -2.66
CA TYR A 48 -9.45 10.21 -1.69
C TYR A 48 -7.96 10.52 -1.62
N TYR A 49 -7.45 10.46 -0.40
CA TYR A 49 -6.03 10.47 -0.06
C TYR A 49 -5.56 9.04 0.17
N LEU A 50 -4.78 8.53 -0.77
CA LEU A 50 -4.18 7.19 -0.72
C LEU A 50 -2.74 7.30 -0.22
N THR A 51 -2.40 6.48 0.78
CA THR A 51 -1.04 6.33 1.27
C THR A 51 -0.54 4.94 0.92
N PHE A 52 0.58 4.86 0.24
CA PHE A 52 1.27 3.63 -0.09
C PHE A 52 2.56 3.50 0.71
N ILE A 53 2.88 2.27 1.12
CA ILE A 53 4.25 1.89 1.50
C ILE A 53 5.02 1.61 0.22
N GLU A 54 6.26 2.10 0.13
CA GLU A 54 7.13 1.93 -1.04
C GLU A 54 8.49 1.35 -0.65
N ILE A 55 9.09 0.54 -1.51
CA ILE A 55 10.53 0.23 -1.45
C ILE A 55 11.31 1.23 -2.31
N SER A 56 12.29 1.89 -1.69
CA SER A 56 13.21 2.84 -2.33
C SER A 56 13.98 2.24 -3.51
N GLY A 57 14.31 3.08 -4.49
CA GLY A 57 15.18 2.74 -5.62
C GLY A 57 14.59 3.13 -6.97
N ALA A 58 15.39 3.84 -7.77
CA ALA A 58 15.00 4.34 -9.08
C ALA A 58 15.60 3.47 -10.20
N SER A 59 14.78 2.61 -10.80
CA SER A 59 15.07 2.03 -12.11
C SER A 59 13.80 2.08 -12.95
N ASP A 60 13.93 2.21 -14.27
CA ASP A 60 12.78 2.35 -15.17
C ASP A 60 11.81 1.18 -15.06
N LYS A 61 12.34 -0.04 -14.89
CA LYS A 61 11.55 -1.26 -14.64
C LYS A 61 10.75 -1.19 -13.34
N ARG A 62 11.30 -0.59 -12.28
CA ARG A 62 10.58 -0.39 -11.01
C ARG A 62 9.52 0.70 -11.14
N LEU A 63 9.80 1.77 -11.88
CA LEU A 63 8.85 2.86 -12.12
C LEU A 63 7.64 2.37 -12.93
N SER A 64 7.85 1.57 -13.97
CA SER A 64 6.75 0.99 -14.75
C SER A 64 5.91 0.01 -13.93
N LYS A 65 6.54 -0.83 -13.10
CA LYS A 65 5.85 -1.68 -12.13
C LYS A 65 5.04 -0.88 -11.13
N LYS A 66 5.61 0.15 -10.50
CA LYS A 66 4.92 1.05 -9.56
C LYS A 66 3.64 1.63 -10.17
N LYS A 67 3.72 2.15 -11.40
CA LYS A 67 2.54 2.67 -12.13
C LYS A 67 1.50 1.59 -12.39
N LYS A 68 1.91 0.38 -12.78
CA LYS A 68 1.00 -0.75 -12.99
C LYS A 68 0.29 -1.14 -11.68
N THR A 69 1.03 -1.26 -10.59
CA THR A 69 0.49 -1.60 -9.26
C THR A 69 -0.49 -0.53 -8.79
N LEU A 70 -0.16 0.77 -8.93
CA LEU A 70 -1.08 1.87 -8.63
C LEU A 70 -2.39 1.73 -9.40
N ASN A 71 -2.31 1.56 -10.72
CA ASN A 71 -3.50 1.42 -11.57
C ASN A 71 -4.36 0.21 -11.18
N ASN A 72 -3.74 -0.89 -10.75
CA ASN A 72 -4.47 -2.06 -10.26
C ASN A 72 -5.25 -1.74 -8.98
N TYR A 73 -4.63 -1.04 -8.02
CA TYR A 73 -5.34 -0.60 -6.81
C TYR A 73 -6.48 0.36 -7.13
N LEU A 74 -6.28 1.31 -8.05
CA LEU A 74 -7.35 2.22 -8.45
C LEU A 74 -8.53 1.47 -9.08
N LYS A 75 -8.27 0.50 -9.97
CA LYS A 75 -9.31 -0.37 -10.54
C LYS A 75 -10.03 -1.19 -9.48
N LEU A 76 -9.29 -1.70 -8.49
CA LEU A 76 -9.87 -2.47 -7.39
C LEU A 76 -10.80 -1.61 -6.54
N ILE A 77 -10.36 -0.40 -6.16
CA ILE A 77 -11.19 0.60 -5.47
C ILE A 77 -12.45 0.90 -6.29
N MET A 78 -12.30 1.19 -7.58
CA MET A 78 -13.45 1.43 -8.46
C MET A 78 -14.45 0.27 -8.46
N SER A 79 -13.95 -0.97 -8.56
CA SER A 79 -14.78 -2.17 -8.51
C SER A 79 -15.50 -2.36 -7.17
N TYR A 80 -14.86 -2.04 -6.04
CA TYR A 80 -15.45 -2.19 -4.71
C TYR A 80 -16.51 -1.13 -4.41
N TYR A 81 -16.28 0.10 -4.86
CA TYR A 81 -17.11 1.26 -4.52
C TYR A 81 -18.05 1.70 -5.65
N GLY A 82 -18.01 1.05 -6.81
CA GLY A 82 -18.94 1.29 -7.92
C GLY A 82 -18.58 2.47 -8.81
N TYR A 83 -17.30 2.88 -8.84
CA TYR A 83 -16.83 3.94 -9.73
C TYR A 83 -16.48 3.40 -11.12
N THR A 84 -16.59 4.28 -12.11
CA THR A 84 -16.36 3.96 -13.53
C THR A 84 -15.11 4.63 -14.08
N GLU A 85 -14.73 5.77 -13.51
CA GLU A 85 -13.52 6.51 -13.89
C GLU A 85 -12.74 7.02 -12.67
N ASN A 86 -11.49 7.41 -12.91
CA ASN A 86 -10.66 8.07 -11.91
C ASN A 86 -9.70 9.07 -12.56
N GLN A 87 -9.33 10.08 -11.80
CA GLN A 87 -8.30 11.05 -12.14
C GLN A 87 -7.32 11.20 -10.99
N ILE A 88 -6.03 10.94 -11.25
CA ILE A 88 -4.98 11.24 -10.29
C ILE A 88 -4.71 12.75 -10.32
N LEU A 89 -4.97 13.43 -9.20
CA LEU A 89 -4.80 14.87 -9.04
C LEU A 89 -3.38 15.23 -8.61
N GLU A 90 -2.80 14.44 -7.69
CA GLU A 90 -1.47 14.69 -7.15
C GLU A 90 -0.75 13.37 -6.82
N GLN A 91 0.56 13.36 -6.97
CA GLN A 91 1.44 12.27 -6.56
C GLN A 91 2.69 12.85 -5.90
N SER A 92 3.06 12.35 -4.71
CA SER A 92 4.30 12.77 -4.06
C SER A 92 5.01 11.63 -3.33
N ASN A 93 6.34 11.57 -3.49
CA ASN A 93 7.21 10.71 -2.69
C ASN A 93 7.76 11.55 -1.53
N LYS A 94 6.92 11.90 -0.55
CA LYS A 94 7.39 12.59 0.67
C LYS A 94 7.98 11.53 1.61
N GLY A 95 9.31 11.37 1.53
CA GLY A 95 10.02 10.35 2.30
C GLY A 95 9.97 10.58 3.81
N GLY A 96 9.71 9.50 4.55
CA GLY A 96 10.19 9.33 5.92
C GLY A 96 11.46 8.48 5.91
N ILE A 97 12.43 8.80 6.76
CA ILE A 97 13.76 8.13 6.82
C ILE A 97 13.64 6.62 7.11
N ILE A 98 12.53 6.20 7.74
CA ILE A 98 12.35 4.84 8.29
C ILE A 98 11.46 3.96 7.40
N GLN A 99 10.52 4.55 6.63
CA GLN A 99 9.66 3.82 5.69
C GLN A 99 9.22 4.77 4.57
N PRO A 100 9.71 4.58 3.32
CA PRO A 100 9.30 5.41 2.20
C PRO A 100 7.79 5.34 2.00
N LYS A 101 7.15 6.50 1.92
CA LYS A 101 5.72 6.63 1.67
C LYS A 101 5.51 7.30 0.32
N TYR A 102 4.52 6.80 -0.41
CA TYR A 102 4.06 7.36 -1.66
C TYR A 102 2.61 7.79 -1.51
N TYR A 103 2.35 9.07 -1.67
CA TYR A 103 1.03 9.68 -1.49
C TYR A 103 0.40 9.93 -2.84
N VAL A 104 -0.86 9.56 -2.99
CA VAL A 104 -1.65 9.79 -4.20
C VAL A 104 -2.99 10.39 -3.82
N THR A 105 -3.33 11.53 -4.40
CA THR A 105 -4.66 12.13 -4.33
C THR A 105 -5.40 11.79 -5.61
N VAL A 106 -6.59 11.20 -5.49
CA VAL A 106 -7.39 10.74 -6.62
C VAL A 106 -8.84 11.20 -6.47
N GLN A 107 -9.45 11.59 -7.58
CA GLN A 107 -10.89 11.80 -7.72
C GLN A 107 -11.48 10.61 -8.46
N PHE A 108 -12.56 10.02 -7.94
CA PHE A 108 -13.34 8.99 -8.64
C PHE A 108 -14.67 9.56 -9.16
N TYR A 109 -15.24 8.88 -10.17
CA TYR A 109 -16.51 9.24 -10.83
C TYR A 109 -17.37 7.99 -11.10
#